data_AF-A0A821H3J4-F1
#
_entry.id   AF-A0A821H3J4-F1
#
_cell.length_a   1.000
_cell.length_b   1.000
_cell.length_c   1.000
_cell.angle_alpha   90.00
_cell.angle_beta   90.00
_cell.angle_gamma   90.00
#
_symmetry.space_group_name_H-M   'P 1'
#
loop_
_entity.id
_entity.type
_entity.pdbx_description
1 polymer ?
#
loop_
_entity_poly.entity_id
_entity_poly.type
_entity_poly.pdbx_seq_one_letter_code
_entity_poly.pdbx_strand_id
1 'polypeptide(L)'
;LIVNLIRDNRITGNLIGTTKENSIFYPKLYTDAQAKYIESFFTQNGYIEYSLVRNLGITDPEGQTKFVLKDRNQILFLISGCIDLLKFLPQLEMNIENGLVSNEYVDITTLMPNSFNENDIEKLFKTENSINELIKSLGGEFISNTFIIGKELQEKIDKKLNEISQEYAEKECVQCTPQMYAAVIQGNITLANPSLVKGASGKKSSTSTGKRKGASKFIEETNSNQETISFISKDEIKTQIRIINEELPDEIIDLLTDNLYSIKSRQYLDLFIQRVKESFILKENETGHDTTRKNEIKNIQETLKQLHGNICIFLHSIEQLIADNETTLADTLQRHLIRSLCTDMCDIIIREIDTSASTKTGQLSIEERNKIIQKLPESSRNHLSKVNESLNGKNVETTLTRLEDAASEILQVILKRPNKKTEKDLILDIREKLKEKLTDEQDPAMILHLTITLLFYAVNNGRLIHAPGKTVPTLIKFLSKTLPNNINQRLHEMQDFVIQQSTTGGVASTQLSNEKIEFIKKLGLNAKENMSFTSFSNDTNETS
;
A
#
# COMPACT_ATOMS: atom_id res chain seq x y z
N LEU A 1 70.42 42.53 -29.62
CA LEU A 1 70.81 41.93 -30.92
C LEU A 1 69.63 41.26 -31.61
N ILE A 2 69.01 40.21 -31.03
CA ILE A 2 67.88 39.46 -31.62
C ILE A 2 66.69 40.37 -31.98
N VAL A 3 66.30 41.30 -31.11
CA VAL A 3 65.21 42.27 -31.38
C VAL A 3 65.46 43.12 -32.63
N ASN A 4 66.71 43.55 -32.87
CA ASN A 4 67.06 44.33 -34.06
C ASN A 4 67.02 43.44 -35.32
N LEU A 5 67.45 42.18 -35.23
CA LEU A 5 67.39 41.23 -36.34
C LEU A 5 65.95 40.87 -36.76
N ILE A 6 65.00 40.85 -35.81
CA ILE A 6 63.56 40.70 -36.08
C ILE A 6 63.03 41.98 -36.77
N ARG A 7 63.37 43.16 -36.23
CA ARG A 7 62.93 44.46 -36.78
C ARG A 7 63.42 44.69 -38.22
N ASP A 8 64.62 44.22 -38.55
CA ASP A 8 65.21 44.33 -39.89
C ASP A 8 64.76 43.18 -40.82
N ASN A 9 63.78 42.35 -40.42
CA ASN A 9 63.28 41.18 -41.16
C ASN A 9 64.35 40.13 -41.55
N ARG A 10 65.50 40.12 -40.86
CA ARG A 10 66.60 39.17 -41.14
C ARG A 10 66.35 37.80 -40.53
N ILE A 11 65.59 37.74 -39.43
CA ILE A 11 65.09 36.51 -38.82
C ILE A 11 63.60 36.69 -38.50
N THR A 12 62.81 35.63 -38.64
CA THR A 12 61.38 35.64 -38.32
C THR A 12 61.14 34.75 -37.10
N GLY A 13 60.36 35.24 -36.13
CA GLY A 13 60.10 34.51 -34.89
C GLY A 13 59.66 35.44 -33.76
N ASN A 14 59.33 34.84 -32.61
CA ASN A 14 58.81 35.54 -31.43
C ASN A 14 59.82 35.48 -30.28
N LEU A 15 59.97 36.58 -29.54
CA LEU A 15 60.81 36.65 -28.35
C LEU A 15 59.90 36.67 -27.11
N ILE A 16 60.04 35.69 -26.21
CA ILE A 16 59.22 35.56 -25.00
C ILE A 16 60.11 35.74 -23.75
N GLY A 17 59.75 36.67 -22.86
CA GLY A 17 60.43 36.94 -21.59
C GLY A 17 60.22 38.38 -21.06
N THR A 18 60.20 38.57 -19.75
CA THR A 18 59.98 39.87 -19.08
C THR A 18 61.25 40.68 -18.83
N THR A 19 62.43 40.05 -18.86
CA THR A 19 63.74 40.70 -18.63
C THR A 19 64.75 40.30 -19.72
N LYS A 20 65.72 41.18 -20.01
CA LYS A 20 66.73 41.00 -21.08
C LYS A 20 67.62 39.77 -20.91
N GLU A 21 67.72 39.22 -19.71
CA GLU A 21 68.61 38.09 -19.38
C GLU A 21 67.91 36.72 -19.50
N ASN A 22 66.57 36.67 -19.44
CA ASN A 22 65.78 35.43 -19.50
C ASN A 22 64.85 35.34 -20.73
N SER A 23 65.13 36.12 -21.79
CA SER A 23 64.32 36.10 -23.02
C SER A 23 64.73 34.97 -23.96
N ILE A 24 63.79 34.10 -24.30
CA ILE A 24 63.99 32.98 -25.23
C ILE A 24 63.43 33.37 -26.61
N PHE A 25 64.20 33.13 -27.67
CA PHE A 25 63.77 33.37 -29.05
C PHE A 25 63.25 32.07 -29.67
N TYR A 26 62.02 32.10 -30.18
CA TYR A 26 61.38 31.02 -30.91
C TYR A 26 61.32 31.36 -32.40
N PRO A 27 62.08 30.67 -33.27
CA PRO A 27 62.01 30.88 -34.72
C PRO A 27 60.61 30.61 -35.27
N LYS A 28 60.20 31.36 -36.30
CA LYS A 28 58.87 31.18 -36.94
C LYS A 28 58.68 29.78 -37.52
N LEU A 29 59.73 29.19 -38.10
CA LEU A 29 59.69 27.81 -38.59
C LEU A 29 59.34 26.81 -37.48
N TYR A 30 59.82 27.05 -36.25
CA TYR A 30 59.53 26.22 -35.10
C TYR A 30 58.07 26.36 -34.65
N THR A 31 57.55 27.60 -34.59
CA THR A 31 56.13 27.84 -34.25
C THR A 31 55.17 27.31 -35.31
N ASP A 32 55.53 27.44 -36.59
CA ASP A 32 54.74 26.92 -37.72
C ASP A 32 54.74 25.38 -37.72
N ALA A 33 55.88 24.75 -37.38
CA ALA A 33 55.96 23.29 -37.22
C ALA A 33 55.11 22.78 -36.06
N GLN A 34 55.10 23.49 -34.91
CA GLN A 34 54.23 23.17 -33.77
C GLN A 34 52.75 23.29 -34.14
N ALA A 35 52.35 24.38 -34.80
CA ALA A 35 50.97 24.60 -35.24
C ALA A 35 50.52 23.52 -36.25
N LYS A 36 51.37 23.21 -37.23
CA LYS A 36 51.10 22.14 -38.21
C LYS A 36 51.00 20.77 -37.56
N TYR A 37 51.81 20.49 -36.54
CA TYR A 37 51.72 19.24 -35.78
C TYR A 37 50.38 19.14 -35.05
N ILE A 38 49.97 20.20 -34.34
CA ILE A 38 48.67 20.26 -33.65
C ILE A 38 47.53 20.02 -34.64
N GLU A 39 47.53 20.71 -35.77
CA GLU A 39 46.49 20.58 -36.79
C GLU A 39 46.45 19.18 -37.41
N SER A 40 47.62 18.61 -37.74
CA SER A 40 47.71 17.28 -38.34
C SER A 40 47.27 16.20 -37.37
N PHE A 41 47.73 16.26 -36.12
CA PHE A 41 47.35 15.33 -35.06
C PHE A 41 45.85 15.37 -34.78
N PHE A 42 45.29 16.58 -34.62
CA PHE A 42 43.86 16.77 -34.38
C PHE A 42 43.02 16.27 -35.56
N THR A 43 43.43 16.58 -36.80
CA THR A 43 42.72 16.11 -38.00
C THR A 43 42.74 14.60 -38.12
N GLN A 44 43.84 13.94 -37.74
CA GLN A 44 43.98 12.49 -37.84
C GLN A 44 43.19 11.76 -36.74
N ASN A 45 43.34 12.18 -35.49
CA ASN A 45 42.84 11.44 -34.33
C ASN A 45 41.48 11.94 -33.81
N GLY A 46 41.05 13.14 -34.22
CA GLY A 46 39.80 13.74 -33.73
C GLY A 46 39.88 14.26 -32.30
N TYR A 47 41.06 14.29 -31.68
CA TYR A 47 41.30 14.91 -30.39
C TYR A 47 42.75 15.38 -30.27
N ILE A 48 43.04 16.24 -29.30
CA ILE A 48 44.41 16.58 -28.91
C ILE A 48 44.50 16.88 -27.41
N GLU A 49 45.57 16.41 -26.79
CA GLU A 49 45.81 16.49 -25.35
C GLU A 49 46.70 17.69 -25.02
N TYR A 50 46.39 18.43 -23.96
CA TYR A 50 47.22 19.56 -23.55
C TYR A 50 48.58 19.14 -23.01
N SER A 51 48.71 17.92 -22.48
CA SER A 51 50.00 17.30 -22.13
C SER A 51 50.92 17.19 -23.36
N LEU A 52 50.40 16.69 -24.48
CA LEU A 52 51.13 16.59 -25.75
C LEU A 52 51.55 17.97 -26.25
N VAL A 53 50.65 18.94 -26.18
CA VAL A 53 50.94 20.33 -26.59
C VAL A 53 52.01 20.97 -25.69
N ARG A 54 52.00 20.71 -24.37
CA ARG A 54 53.08 21.14 -23.45
C ARG A 54 54.41 20.49 -23.80
N ASN A 55 54.41 19.21 -24.17
CA ASN A 55 55.63 18.49 -24.58
C ASN A 55 56.26 19.07 -25.85
N LEU A 56 55.50 19.79 -26.67
CA LEU A 56 56.03 20.54 -27.81
C LEU A 56 56.76 21.83 -27.42
N GLY A 57 56.76 22.21 -26.13
CA GLY A 57 57.39 23.45 -25.64
C GLY A 57 56.44 24.66 -25.59
N ILE A 58 55.13 24.44 -25.63
CA ILE A 58 54.12 25.50 -25.59
C ILE A 58 53.71 25.79 -24.14
N THR A 59 53.77 27.08 -23.76
CA THR A 59 53.48 27.53 -22.39
C THR A 59 51.98 27.66 -22.08
N ASP A 60 51.17 28.02 -23.09
CA ASP A 60 49.70 28.09 -23.01
C ASP A 60 49.07 27.11 -24.04
N PRO A 61 48.86 25.85 -23.65
CA PRO A 61 48.34 24.82 -24.54
C PRO A 61 46.92 25.09 -25.04
N GLU A 62 46.05 25.58 -24.17
CA GLU A 62 44.65 25.83 -24.50
C GLU A 62 44.52 27.01 -25.46
N GLY A 63 45.19 28.14 -25.15
CA GLY A 63 45.19 29.32 -26.01
C GLY A 63 45.80 29.03 -27.38
N GLN A 64 46.93 28.31 -27.42
CA GLN A 64 47.57 27.96 -28.69
C GLN A 64 46.71 27.03 -29.53
N THR A 65 46.04 26.05 -28.91
CA THR A 65 45.16 25.11 -29.63
C THR A 65 43.92 25.84 -30.16
N LYS A 66 43.32 26.76 -29.39
CA LYS A 66 42.21 27.63 -29.86
C LYS A 66 42.64 28.51 -31.03
N PHE A 67 43.87 29.04 -31.01
CA PHE A 67 44.39 29.87 -32.09
C PHE A 67 44.62 29.07 -33.38
N VAL A 68 45.20 27.87 -33.28
CA VAL A 68 45.48 26.99 -34.42
C VAL A 68 44.19 26.44 -35.03
N LEU A 69 43.21 26.07 -34.20
CA LEU A 69 41.96 25.44 -34.63
C LEU A 69 40.79 26.45 -34.78
N LYS A 70 41.07 27.75 -34.84
CA LYS A 70 40.05 28.82 -34.88
C LYS A 70 39.04 28.71 -36.04
N ASP A 71 39.47 28.11 -37.16
CA ASP A 71 38.67 27.99 -38.38
C ASP A 71 37.85 26.68 -38.42
N ARG A 72 37.99 25.84 -37.39
CA ARG A 72 37.25 24.59 -37.21
C ARG A 72 36.03 24.82 -36.33
N ASN A 73 34.88 24.34 -36.78
CA ASN A 73 33.63 24.38 -36.00
C ASN A 73 33.45 23.07 -35.21
N GLN A 74 32.61 23.11 -34.16
CA GLN A 74 32.23 21.93 -33.36
C GLN A 74 33.40 21.25 -32.62
N ILE A 75 34.29 22.07 -32.05
CA ILE A 75 35.32 21.61 -31.14
C ILE A 75 34.86 21.81 -29.71
N LEU A 76 34.94 20.77 -28.89
CA LEU A 76 34.75 20.88 -27.45
C LEU A 76 36.09 21.00 -26.74
N PHE A 77 36.28 22.11 -26.03
CA PHE A 77 37.44 22.35 -25.19
C PHE A 77 37.18 21.82 -23.79
N LEU A 78 37.89 20.76 -23.42
CA LEU A 78 37.85 20.11 -22.11
C LEU A 78 38.99 20.64 -21.24
N ILE A 79 39.12 20.12 -20.01
CA ILE A 79 40.16 20.55 -19.05
C ILE A 79 41.53 20.01 -19.48
N SER A 80 41.56 18.76 -19.95
CA SER A 80 42.81 18.07 -20.29
C SER A 80 43.17 18.11 -21.78
N GLY A 81 42.28 18.60 -22.65
CA GLY A 81 42.48 18.64 -24.09
C GLY A 81 41.26 19.18 -24.85
N CYS A 82 41.21 18.96 -26.16
CA CYS A 82 40.00 19.23 -26.94
C CYS A 82 39.67 18.12 -27.93
N ILE A 83 38.38 18.02 -28.28
CA ILE A 83 37.80 16.93 -29.07
C ILE A 83 37.05 17.52 -30.27
N ASP A 84 37.18 16.87 -31.43
CA ASP A 84 36.36 17.08 -32.62
C ASP A 84 35.04 16.32 -32.45
N LEU A 85 33.96 17.04 -32.14
CA LEU A 85 32.67 16.44 -31.84
C LEU A 85 32.12 15.62 -33.03
N LEU A 86 32.38 16.04 -34.27
CA LEU A 86 31.87 15.34 -35.46
C LEU A 86 32.50 13.96 -35.66
N LYS A 87 33.75 13.79 -35.22
CA LYS A 87 34.46 12.51 -35.36
C LYS A 87 34.29 11.65 -34.12
N PHE A 88 34.34 12.27 -32.95
CA PHE A 88 34.41 11.56 -31.69
C PHE A 88 33.03 11.11 -31.20
N LEU A 89 31.99 11.95 -31.31
CA LEU A 89 30.65 11.60 -30.80
C LEU A 89 30.07 10.35 -31.47
N PRO A 90 30.06 10.21 -32.81
CA PRO A 90 29.45 9.02 -33.44
C PRO A 90 30.16 7.72 -33.05
N GLN A 91 31.49 7.78 -32.88
CA GLN A 91 32.26 6.61 -32.44
C GLN A 91 31.96 6.27 -30.99
N LEU A 92 31.86 7.28 -30.12
CA LEU A 92 31.50 7.10 -28.72
C LEU A 92 30.08 6.53 -28.58
N GLU A 93 29.11 7.08 -29.31
CA GLU A 93 27.71 6.62 -29.35
C GLU A 93 27.62 5.15 -29.80
N MET A 94 28.30 4.78 -30.89
CA MET A 94 28.35 3.38 -31.35
C MET A 94 28.98 2.44 -30.32
N ASN A 95 30.05 2.88 -29.64
CA ASN A 95 30.71 2.05 -28.63
C ASN A 95 29.84 1.87 -27.38
N ILE A 96 29.11 2.91 -26.97
CA ILE A 96 28.14 2.83 -25.87
C ILE A 96 27.00 1.87 -26.25
N GLU A 97 26.46 1.99 -27.46
CA GLU A 97 25.39 1.11 -27.95
C GLU A 97 25.84 -0.36 -27.96
N ASN A 98 27.00 -0.65 -28.55
CA ASN A 98 27.54 -2.00 -28.59
C ASN A 98 27.85 -2.54 -27.19
N GLY A 99 28.37 -1.71 -26.29
CA GLY A 99 28.70 -2.11 -24.93
C GLY A 99 27.45 -2.45 -24.10
N LEU A 100 26.39 -1.65 -24.21
CA LEU A 100 25.11 -1.92 -23.54
C LEU A 100 24.42 -3.19 -24.07
N VAL A 101 24.53 -3.48 -25.36
CA VAL A 101 23.95 -4.68 -25.98
C VAL A 101 24.74 -5.95 -25.65
N SER A 102 26.07 -5.86 -25.56
CA SER A 102 26.94 -7.05 -25.42
C SER A 102 27.30 -7.40 -23.98
N ASN A 103 27.66 -6.41 -23.17
CA ASN A 103 28.25 -6.62 -21.84
C ASN A 103 27.34 -6.13 -20.70
N GLU A 104 26.20 -5.53 -21.04
CA GLU A 104 25.22 -4.97 -20.11
C GLU A 104 25.78 -3.85 -19.19
N TYR A 105 27.02 -3.39 -19.43
CA TYR A 105 27.65 -2.22 -18.82
C TYR A 105 28.68 -1.59 -19.77
N VAL A 106 29.00 -0.32 -19.53
CA VAL A 106 30.00 0.45 -20.30
C VAL A 106 30.86 1.28 -19.35
N ASP A 107 32.17 1.15 -19.49
CA ASP A 107 33.15 2.04 -18.87
C ASP A 107 33.60 3.11 -19.87
N ILE A 108 33.16 4.35 -19.67
CA ILE A 108 33.48 5.48 -20.54
C ILE A 108 34.97 5.82 -20.50
N THR A 109 35.67 5.55 -19.40
CA THR A 109 37.11 5.84 -19.31
C THR A 109 37.91 5.02 -20.32
N THR A 110 37.47 3.80 -20.63
CA THR A 110 38.08 2.94 -21.67
C THR A 110 37.82 3.44 -23.09
N LEU A 111 36.77 4.25 -23.27
CA LEU A 111 36.40 4.85 -24.56
C LEU A 111 37.03 6.23 -24.76
N MET A 112 37.58 6.82 -23.70
CA MET A 112 38.23 8.12 -23.71
C MET A 112 39.75 7.98 -23.85
N PRO A 113 40.44 8.95 -24.49
CA PRO A 113 41.90 8.97 -24.48
C PRO A 113 42.45 9.14 -23.06
N ASN A 114 43.57 8.49 -22.76
CA ASN A 114 44.14 8.38 -21.40
C ASN A 114 44.40 9.71 -20.68
N SER A 115 44.57 10.82 -21.41
CA SER A 115 44.77 12.13 -20.79
C SER A 115 43.48 12.77 -20.28
N PHE A 116 42.30 12.29 -20.67
CA PHE A 116 41.01 12.81 -20.20
C PHE A 116 40.59 12.12 -18.90
N ASN A 117 40.11 12.92 -17.95
CA ASN A 117 39.69 12.45 -16.63
C ASN A 117 38.17 12.56 -16.44
N GLU A 118 37.67 12.17 -15.27
CA GLU A 118 36.24 12.19 -14.95
C GLU A 118 35.59 13.58 -15.11
N ASN A 119 36.32 14.67 -14.84
CA ASN A 119 35.79 16.02 -15.01
C ASN A 119 35.65 16.39 -16.50
N ASP A 120 36.53 15.86 -17.35
CA ASP A 120 36.43 16.02 -18.80
C ASP A 120 35.19 15.29 -19.35
N ILE A 121 34.96 14.07 -18.84
CA ILE A 121 33.77 13.28 -19.14
C ILE A 121 32.52 14.03 -18.68
N GLU A 122 32.45 14.46 -17.42
CA GLU A 122 31.31 15.21 -16.91
C GLU A 122 31.01 16.47 -17.76
N LYS A 123 32.04 17.18 -18.20
CA LYS A 123 31.89 18.35 -19.08
C LYS A 123 31.37 17.98 -20.47
N LEU A 124 31.83 16.86 -21.04
CA LEU A 124 31.33 16.35 -22.32
C LEU A 124 29.83 16.05 -22.24
N PHE A 125 29.41 15.26 -21.25
CA PHE A 125 28.01 14.87 -21.09
C PHE A 125 27.07 16.01 -20.66
N LYS A 126 27.61 17.09 -20.05
CA LYS A 126 26.84 18.32 -19.79
C LYS A 126 26.65 19.18 -21.04
N THR A 127 27.59 19.13 -21.97
CA THR A 127 27.56 19.97 -23.17
C THR A 127 26.76 19.29 -24.29
N GLU A 128 26.91 17.98 -24.43
CA GLU A 128 26.29 17.18 -25.49
C GLU A 128 25.19 16.27 -24.95
N ASN A 129 23.94 16.68 -25.16
CA ASN A 129 22.77 15.95 -24.66
C ASN A 129 22.43 14.70 -25.49
N SER A 130 22.93 14.57 -26.72
CA SER A 130 22.63 13.43 -27.61
C SER A 130 23.00 12.09 -26.97
N ILE A 131 24.15 12.04 -26.30
CA ILE A 131 24.61 10.83 -25.63
C ILE A 131 23.68 10.46 -24.46
N ASN A 132 23.22 11.44 -23.69
CA ASN A 132 22.27 11.21 -22.60
C ASN A 132 20.91 10.70 -23.11
N GLU A 133 20.46 11.19 -24.26
CA GLU A 133 19.23 10.72 -24.91
C GLU A 133 19.38 9.30 -25.46
N LEU A 134 20.53 8.99 -26.06
CA LEU A 134 20.87 7.64 -26.53
C LEU A 134 20.91 6.64 -25.38
N ILE A 135 21.59 6.97 -24.29
CA ILE A 135 21.67 6.11 -23.11
C ILE A 135 20.27 5.81 -22.57
N LYS A 136 19.41 6.84 -22.46
CA LYS A 136 18.02 6.65 -22.03
C LYS A 136 17.20 5.80 -23.01
N SER A 137 17.38 5.97 -24.32
CA SER A 137 16.62 5.21 -25.32
C SER A 137 17.00 3.72 -25.33
N LEU A 138 18.27 3.42 -25.03
CA LEU A 138 18.79 2.06 -24.86
C LEU A 138 18.51 1.48 -23.46
N GLY A 139 17.91 2.26 -22.55
CA GLY A 139 17.66 1.84 -21.18
C GLY A 139 18.93 1.75 -20.32
N GLY A 140 19.98 2.50 -20.63
CA GLY A 140 21.13 2.64 -19.74
C GLY A 140 20.88 3.67 -18.63
N GLU A 141 21.55 3.47 -17.49
CA GLU A 141 21.59 4.42 -16.38
C GLU A 141 23.03 4.66 -15.92
N PHE A 142 23.35 5.89 -15.51
CA PHE A 142 24.65 6.23 -14.94
C PHE A 142 24.72 5.83 -13.47
N ILE A 143 25.71 5.02 -13.11
CA ILE A 143 26.04 4.71 -11.70
C ILE A 143 27.02 5.75 -11.14
N SER A 144 27.93 6.22 -12.00
CA SER A 144 28.90 7.29 -11.75
C SER A 144 29.04 8.14 -13.01
N ASN A 145 29.89 9.18 -12.96
CA ASN A 145 30.23 9.97 -14.15
C ASN A 145 30.94 9.16 -15.25
N THR A 146 31.40 7.95 -14.95
CA THR A 146 32.25 7.11 -15.82
C THR A 146 31.61 5.79 -16.23
N PHE A 147 30.65 5.28 -15.46
CA PHE A 147 30.06 3.97 -15.68
C PHE A 147 28.57 4.05 -15.99
N ILE A 148 28.17 3.32 -17.03
CA ILE A 148 26.79 3.13 -17.45
C ILE A 148 26.43 1.66 -17.26
N ILE A 149 25.26 1.38 -16.68
CA ILE A 149 24.68 0.04 -16.58
C ILE A 149 23.45 -0.08 -17.46
N GLY A 150 23.30 -1.21 -18.14
CA GLY A 150 22.10 -1.53 -18.89
C GLY A 150 20.96 -1.97 -17.97
N LYS A 151 19.73 -1.59 -18.34
CA LYS A 151 18.51 -1.95 -17.62
C LYS A 151 18.36 -3.45 -17.39
N GLU A 152 18.76 -4.29 -18.34
CA GLU A 152 18.64 -5.75 -18.18
C GLU A 152 19.49 -6.28 -17.00
N LEU A 153 20.73 -5.80 -16.86
CA LEU A 153 21.59 -6.17 -15.74
C LEU A 153 21.06 -5.60 -14.42
N GLN A 154 20.61 -4.34 -14.43
CA GLN A 154 20.01 -3.70 -13.27
C GLN A 154 18.76 -4.46 -12.79
N GLU A 155 17.88 -4.87 -13.71
CA GLU A 155 16.70 -5.69 -13.41
C GLU A 155 17.06 -7.07 -12.89
N LYS A 156 18.11 -7.72 -13.42
CA LYS A 156 18.61 -9.01 -12.89
C LYS A 156 19.11 -8.86 -11.46
N ILE A 157 19.89 -7.82 -11.17
CA ILE A 157 20.41 -7.51 -9.83
C ILE A 157 19.24 -7.22 -8.88
N ASP A 158 18.32 -6.35 -9.28
CA ASP A 158 17.14 -6.01 -8.48
C ASP A 158 16.27 -7.22 -8.18
N LYS A 159 16.01 -8.06 -9.19
CA LYS A 159 15.24 -9.29 -9.03
C LYS A 159 15.92 -10.22 -8.03
N LYS A 160 17.23 -10.45 -8.16
CA LYS A 160 17.97 -11.34 -7.25
C LYS A 160 17.97 -10.80 -5.81
N LEU A 161 18.19 -9.51 -5.62
CA LEU A 161 18.17 -8.89 -4.31
C LEU A 161 16.77 -8.88 -3.69
N ASN A 162 15.72 -8.73 -4.50
CA ASN A 162 14.33 -8.82 -4.04
C ASN A 162 13.97 -10.25 -3.61
N GLU A 163 14.39 -11.27 -4.37
CA GLU A 163 14.25 -12.69 -3.99
C GLU A 163 14.93 -12.99 -2.65
N ILE A 164 16.17 -12.53 -2.48
CA ILE A 164 16.90 -12.67 -1.21
C ILE A 164 16.17 -11.92 -0.09
N SER A 165 15.70 -10.70 -0.34
CA SER A 165 14.95 -9.92 0.65
C SER A 165 13.69 -10.66 1.12
N GLN A 166 12.97 -11.31 0.20
CA GLN A 166 11.80 -12.13 0.53
C GLN A 166 12.18 -13.35 1.37
N GLU A 167 13.19 -14.11 0.95
CA GLU A 167 13.65 -15.30 1.68
C GLU A 167 14.17 -14.95 3.08
N TYR A 168 14.94 -13.87 3.20
CA TYR A 168 15.50 -13.40 4.47
C TYR A 168 14.40 -12.88 5.39
N ALA A 169 13.45 -12.09 4.86
CA ALA A 169 12.32 -11.59 5.63
C ALA A 169 11.43 -12.73 6.12
N GLU A 170 11.21 -13.78 5.32
CA GLU A 170 10.48 -14.98 5.75
C GLU A 170 11.21 -15.71 6.87
N LYS A 171 12.52 -15.96 6.72
CA LYS A 171 13.36 -16.62 7.73
C LYS A 171 13.39 -15.85 9.05
N GLU A 172 13.65 -14.54 9.01
CA GLU A 172 13.68 -13.69 10.21
C GLU A 172 12.29 -13.53 10.82
N CYS A 173 11.23 -13.48 10.01
CA CYS A 173 9.85 -13.45 10.52
C CYS A 173 9.49 -14.73 11.29
N VAL A 174 9.94 -15.90 10.82
CA VAL A 174 9.78 -17.18 11.54
C VAL A 174 10.54 -17.16 12.86
N GLN A 175 11.76 -16.59 12.87
CA GLN A 175 12.65 -16.50 14.04
C GLN A 175 12.45 -15.24 14.90
N CYS A 176 11.43 -14.43 14.61
CA CYS A 176 11.22 -13.12 15.21
C CYS A 176 11.03 -13.22 16.73
N THR A 177 11.81 -12.44 17.50
CA THR A 177 11.71 -12.42 18.96
C THR A 177 10.46 -11.65 19.41
N PRO A 178 9.88 -11.95 20.60
CA PRO A 178 8.72 -11.22 21.12
C PRO A 178 8.97 -9.71 21.30
N GLN A 179 10.23 -9.32 21.54
CA GLN A 179 10.65 -7.93 21.69
C GLN A 179 10.67 -7.19 20.34
N MET A 180 11.29 -7.79 19.32
CA MET A 180 11.30 -7.28 17.95
C MET A 180 9.89 -7.17 17.40
N TYR A 181 9.06 -8.16 17.71
CA TYR A 181 7.64 -8.19 17.35
C TYR A 181 6.86 -7.01 17.97
N ALA A 182 7.01 -6.78 19.29
CA ALA A 182 6.37 -5.65 19.96
C ALA A 182 6.82 -4.29 19.40
N ALA A 183 8.10 -4.19 19.02
CA ALA A 183 8.63 -3.00 18.38
C ALA A 183 8.02 -2.75 17.00
N VAL A 184 7.77 -3.78 16.18
CA VAL A 184 7.09 -3.64 14.88
C VAL A 184 5.67 -3.09 15.04
N ILE A 185 4.91 -3.61 16.02
CA ILE A 185 3.52 -3.17 16.27
C ILE A 185 3.46 -1.76 16.83
N GLN A 186 4.39 -1.39 17.70
CA GLN A 186 4.48 -0.05 18.28
C GLN A 186 5.14 0.98 17.35
N GLY A 187 5.62 0.56 16.17
CA GLY A 187 6.33 1.43 15.22
C GLY A 187 7.73 1.84 15.68
N ASN A 188 8.33 1.08 16.59
CA ASN A 188 9.62 1.35 17.24
C ASN A 188 10.79 0.50 16.67
N ILE A 189 10.64 -0.03 15.46
CA ILE A 189 11.69 -0.77 14.75
C ILE A 189 12.41 0.13 13.74
N THR A 190 13.73 0.04 13.68
CA THR A 190 14.56 0.84 12.76
C THR A 190 15.67 0.01 12.12
N LEU A 191 16.33 0.55 11.09
CA LEU A 191 17.49 -0.10 10.48
C LEU A 191 18.71 -0.02 11.40
N ALA A 192 19.43 -1.13 11.53
CA ALA A 192 20.70 -1.15 12.23
C ALA A 192 21.71 -0.27 11.50
N ASN A 193 22.31 0.68 12.23
CA ASN A 193 23.37 1.52 11.67
C ASN A 193 24.63 0.67 11.43
N PRO A 194 25.13 0.58 10.18
CA PRO A 194 26.32 -0.21 9.86
C PRO A 194 27.56 0.20 10.66
N SER A 195 27.63 1.47 11.06
CA SER A 195 28.75 2.06 11.80
C SER A 195 28.85 1.63 13.28
N LEU A 196 27.81 1.00 13.83
CA LEU A 196 27.74 0.61 15.25
C LEU A 196 27.88 -0.90 15.49
N VAL A 197 27.87 -1.73 14.45
CA VAL A 197 28.00 -3.19 14.58
C VAL A 197 29.48 -3.59 14.57
N LYS A 198 30.17 -3.33 15.68
CA LYS A 198 31.43 -4.02 16.00
C LYS A 198 31.18 -5.15 16.99
N GLY A 199 31.11 -6.37 16.45
CA GLY A 199 31.54 -7.59 17.13
C GLY A 199 30.52 -8.30 18.01
N ALA A 200 29.69 -9.15 17.41
CA ALA A 200 29.06 -10.28 18.11
C ALA A 200 29.34 -11.58 17.37
N SER A 201 30.63 -11.92 17.21
CA SER A 201 31.08 -13.29 16.95
C SER A 201 31.89 -13.76 18.15
N GLY A 202 31.37 -14.79 18.82
CA GLY A 202 31.87 -15.24 20.11
C GLY A 202 33.28 -15.83 20.06
N LYS A 203 34.11 -15.46 21.04
CA LYS A 203 35.16 -16.35 21.58
C LYS A 203 35.46 -15.99 23.03
N LYS A 204 35.24 -16.96 23.93
CA LYS A 204 35.67 -16.93 25.33
C LYS A 204 37.20 -16.97 25.40
N SER A 205 37.82 -16.02 26.11
CA SER A 205 39.05 -16.26 26.89
C SER A 205 39.32 -15.15 27.91
N SER A 206 39.19 -15.54 29.18
CA SER A 206 39.99 -15.17 30.37
C SER A 206 40.80 -13.87 30.43
N THR A 207 40.48 -13.08 31.47
CA THR A 207 41.40 -12.44 32.45
C THR A 207 42.39 -11.36 31.97
N SER A 208 42.16 -10.10 32.33
CA SER A 208 42.98 -9.40 33.35
C SER A 208 42.63 -7.92 33.49
N THR A 209 42.77 -7.46 34.72
CA THR A 209 42.62 -6.12 35.28
C THR A 209 43.56 -5.07 34.68
N GLY A 210 43.06 -3.85 34.42
CA GLY A 210 43.90 -2.69 34.13
C GLY A 210 43.14 -1.38 33.97
N LYS A 211 43.08 -0.59 35.05
CA LYS A 211 42.63 0.81 35.09
C LYS A 211 43.44 1.69 34.13
N ARG A 212 42.78 2.49 33.27
CA ARG A 212 43.21 3.88 33.00
C ARG A 212 42.09 4.75 32.42
N LYS A 213 42.00 5.95 32.99
CA LYS A 213 41.05 7.04 32.73
C LYS A 213 41.40 7.79 31.45
N GLY A 214 40.36 8.31 30.78
CA GLY A 214 40.40 9.62 30.12
C GLY A 214 40.19 9.61 28.60
N ALA A 215 38.95 9.87 28.16
CA ALA A 215 38.65 10.71 27.01
C ALA A 215 37.13 10.90 26.90
N SER A 216 36.73 12.17 26.75
CA SER A 216 35.39 12.71 26.55
C SER A 216 34.46 11.81 25.71
N LYS A 217 33.37 11.36 26.33
CA LYS A 217 32.26 10.68 25.66
C LYS A 217 31.11 11.69 25.58
N PHE A 218 30.99 12.36 24.43
CA PHE A 218 29.69 12.87 23.98
C PHE A 218 28.82 11.64 23.76
N ILE A 219 27.99 11.32 24.75
CA ILE A 219 26.92 10.34 24.64
C ILE A 219 25.72 11.18 24.21
N GLU A 220 25.44 11.20 22.91
CA GLU A 220 24.05 11.44 22.50
C GLU A 220 23.26 10.23 22.98
N GLU A 221 22.37 10.48 23.94
CA GLU A 221 21.39 9.53 24.44
C GLU A 221 20.45 9.14 23.29
N THR A 222 20.80 8.09 22.54
CA THR A 222 19.83 7.37 21.73
C THR A 222 18.94 6.57 22.68
N ASN A 223 17.66 6.93 22.73
CA ASN A 223 16.59 6.22 23.46
C ASN A 223 16.78 4.70 23.41
N SER A 224 17.02 4.09 24.56
CA SER A 224 17.37 2.67 24.73
C SER A 224 16.22 1.67 24.48
N ASN A 225 15.17 2.07 23.75
CA ASN A 225 13.95 1.28 23.55
C ASN A 225 13.64 1.00 22.07
N GLN A 226 14.54 1.30 21.13
CA GLN A 226 14.33 1.01 19.70
C GLN A 226 15.03 -0.29 19.31
N GLU A 227 14.25 -1.22 18.76
CA GLU A 227 14.78 -2.46 18.19
C GLU A 227 15.31 -2.21 16.78
N THR A 228 16.38 -2.92 16.42
CA THR A 228 17.05 -2.71 15.12
C THR A 228 17.14 -3.99 14.32
N ILE A 229 16.90 -3.89 13.02
CA ILE A 229 17.04 -4.99 12.06
C ILE A 229 18.06 -4.62 10.99
N SER A 230 18.87 -5.59 10.56
CA SER A 230 19.84 -5.43 9.48
C SER A 230 19.44 -6.31 8.31
N PHE A 231 19.53 -5.77 7.10
CA PHE A 231 19.53 -6.59 5.89
C PHE A 231 20.87 -7.37 5.78
N ILE A 232 21.09 -8.09 4.67
CA ILE A 232 22.37 -8.74 4.39
C ILE A 232 23.52 -7.72 4.34
N SER A 233 24.72 -8.19 4.63
CA SER A 233 25.92 -7.33 4.63
C SER A 233 26.25 -6.81 3.22
N LYS A 234 27.00 -5.71 3.16
CA LYS A 234 27.54 -5.20 1.88
C LYS A 234 28.35 -6.28 1.15
N ASP A 235 29.16 -7.05 1.86
CA ASP A 235 29.99 -8.13 1.25
C ASP A 235 29.13 -9.24 0.62
N GLU A 236 27.96 -9.50 1.18
CA GLU A 236 27.02 -10.48 0.64
C GLU A 236 26.34 -9.95 -0.63
N ILE A 237 25.97 -8.66 -0.67
CA ILE A 237 25.50 -8.00 -1.90
C ILE A 237 26.56 -8.09 -3.00
N LYS A 238 27.83 -7.78 -2.68
CA LYS A 238 28.95 -7.90 -3.65
C LYS A 238 29.04 -9.32 -4.21
N THR A 239 28.90 -10.33 -3.35
CA THR A 239 28.93 -11.74 -3.76
C THR A 239 27.78 -12.08 -4.71
N GLN A 240 26.57 -11.58 -4.45
CA GLN A 240 25.41 -11.83 -5.32
C GLN A 240 25.54 -11.14 -6.67
N ILE A 241 26.10 -9.93 -6.72
CA ILE A 241 26.39 -9.22 -7.98
C ILE A 241 27.40 -10.02 -8.81
N ARG A 242 28.49 -10.53 -8.19
CA ARG A 242 29.48 -11.39 -8.87
C ARG A 242 28.89 -12.67 -9.45
N ILE A 243 27.89 -13.25 -8.80
CA ILE A 243 27.20 -14.46 -9.31
C ILE A 243 26.39 -14.13 -10.57
N ILE A 244 25.85 -12.91 -10.67
CA ILE A 244 25.05 -12.48 -11.82
C ILE A 244 25.96 -12.16 -13.01
N ASN A 245 27.06 -11.47 -12.75
CA ASN A 245 28.05 -11.13 -13.76
C ASN A 245 29.45 -11.12 -13.14
N GLU A 246 30.23 -12.16 -13.45
CA GLU A 246 31.59 -12.36 -12.95
C GLU A 246 32.59 -11.37 -13.55
N GLU A 247 32.29 -10.84 -14.75
CA GLU A 247 33.15 -9.94 -15.51
C GLU A 247 33.08 -8.48 -15.04
N LEU A 248 32.20 -8.16 -14.09
CA LEU A 248 32.08 -6.81 -13.52
C LEU A 248 33.34 -6.44 -12.70
N PRO A 249 33.98 -5.28 -12.98
CA PRO A 249 35.07 -4.75 -12.16
C PRO A 249 34.67 -4.51 -10.71
N ASP A 250 35.60 -4.77 -9.78
CA ASP A 250 35.41 -4.62 -8.34
C ASP A 250 34.98 -3.19 -7.93
N GLU A 251 35.50 -2.17 -8.61
CA GLU A 251 35.12 -0.77 -8.38
C GLU A 251 33.64 -0.50 -8.68
N ILE A 252 33.10 -1.12 -9.74
CA ILE A 252 31.68 -1.00 -10.10
C ILE A 252 30.82 -1.73 -9.08
N ILE A 253 31.24 -2.93 -8.66
CA ILE A 253 30.53 -3.72 -7.66
C ILE A 253 30.42 -2.95 -6.34
N ASP A 254 31.49 -2.24 -5.95
CA ASP A 254 31.51 -1.43 -4.73
C ASP A 254 30.56 -0.23 -4.83
N LEU A 255 30.59 0.51 -5.95
CA LEU A 255 29.68 1.63 -6.20
C LEU A 255 28.21 1.18 -6.26
N LEU A 256 27.92 0.10 -6.97
CA LEU A 256 26.58 -0.50 -7.02
C LEU A 256 26.11 -0.92 -5.64
N THR A 257 26.97 -1.57 -4.87
CA THR A 257 26.64 -2.01 -3.51
C THR A 257 26.32 -0.82 -2.62
N ASP A 258 27.10 0.25 -2.67
CA ASP A 258 26.86 1.44 -1.84
C ASP A 258 25.54 2.15 -2.19
N ASN A 259 25.26 2.31 -3.49
CA ASN A 259 24.02 2.91 -3.97
C ASN A 259 22.79 2.06 -3.61
N LEU A 260 22.87 0.74 -3.83
CA LEU A 260 21.76 -0.18 -3.61
C LEU A 260 21.53 -0.48 -2.13
N TYR A 261 22.57 -0.53 -1.30
CA TYR A 261 22.46 -0.97 0.10
C TYR A 261 21.46 -0.13 0.88
N SER A 262 21.53 1.20 0.76
CA SER A 262 20.62 2.09 1.50
C SER A 262 19.15 1.92 1.06
N ILE A 263 18.92 1.82 -0.25
CA ILE A 263 17.59 1.67 -0.85
C ILE A 263 17.00 0.30 -0.50
N LYS A 264 17.77 -0.77 -0.72
CA LYS A 264 17.36 -2.15 -0.47
C LYS A 264 17.17 -2.44 1.00
N SER A 265 18.00 -1.89 1.89
CA SER A 265 17.80 -2.03 3.34
C SER A 265 16.46 -1.43 3.76
N ARG A 266 16.07 -0.28 3.21
CA ARG A 266 14.77 0.34 3.51
C ARG A 266 13.60 -0.48 2.98
N GLN A 267 13.70 -0.94 1.73
CA GLN A 267 12.69 -1.83 1.13
C GLN A 267 12.54 -3.14 1.93
N TYR A 268 13.67 -3.68 2.40
CA TYR A 268 13.70 -4.85 3.27
C TYR A 268 12.98 -4.60 4.59
N LEU A 269 13.23 -3.46 5.26
CA LEU A 269 12.53 -3.10 6.50
C LEU A 269 11.00 -3.06 6.28
N ASP A 270 10.56 -2.40 5.21
CA ASP A 270 9.13 -2.30 4.89
C ASP A 270 8.51 -3.68 4.63
N LEU A 271 9.21 -4.52 3.86
CA LEU A 271 8.81 -5.90 3.57
C LEU A 271 8.77 -6.76 4.85
N PHE A 272 9.77 -6.62 5.72
CA PHE A 272 9.83 -7.34 6.99
C PHE A 272 8.68 -6.93 7.91
N ILE A 273 8.41 -5.63 8.06
CA ILE A 273 7.26 -5.11 8.82
C ILE A 273 5.96 -5.69 8.27
N GLN A 274 5.80 -5.69 6.95
CA GLN A 274 4.64 -6.28 6.28
C GLN A 274 4.52 -7.77 6.59
N ARG A 275 5.59 -8.55 6.43
CA ARG A 275 5.59 -9.99 6.70
C ARG A 275 5.39 -10.34 8.16
N VAL A 276 5.88 -9.54 9.09
CA VAL A 276 5.57 -9.72 10.52
C VAL A 276 4.09 -9.47 10.79
N LYS A 277 3.50 -8.41 10.22
CA LYS A 277 2.05 -8.13 10.32
C LYS A 277 1.19 -9.21 9.63
N GLU A 278 1.61 -9.72 8.48
CA GLU A 278 0.93 -10.83 7.80
C GLU A 278 1.10 -12.15 8.56
N SER A 279 2.29 -12.41 9.11
CA SER A 279 2.52 -13.56 9.99
C SER A 279 1.73 -13.45 11.28
N PHE A 280 1.38 -12.25 11.76
CA PHE A 280 0.45 -12.08 12.86
C PHE A 280 -0.94 -12.59 12.45
N ILE A 281 -1.42 -12.18 11.28
CA ILE A 281 -2.70 -12.64 10.69
C ILE A 281 -2.68 -14.16 10.45
N LEU A 282 -1.53 -14.75 10.13
CA LEU A 282 -1.38 -16.18 9.83
C LEU A 282 -1.08 -17.06 11.07
N LYS A 283 -0.17 -16.64 11.97
CA LYS A 283 0.13 -17.30 13.26
C LYS A 283 -1.03 -17.15 14.27
N GLU A 284 -1.96 -16.23 14.03
CA GLU A 284 -3.31 -16.21 14.63
C GLU A 284 -4.12 -17.49 14.41
N ASN A 285 -3.77 -18.31 13.41
CA ASN A 285 -4.46 -19.55 13.12
C ASN A 285 -3.85 -20.81 13.76
N GLU A 286 -2.61 -20.78 14.29
CA GLU A 286 -1.87 -22.03 14.57
C GLU A 286 -1.24 -22.25 15.95
N THR A 287 -1.02 -21.25 16.84
CA THR A 287 -0.50 -21.58 18.19
C THR A 287 -1.09 -20.73 19.32
N GLY A 288 -1.64 -21.44 20.32
CA GLY A 288 -2.48 -20.91 21.38
C GLY A 288 -1.69 -20.40 22.58
N HIS A 289 -1.90 -19.12 22.90
CA HIS A 289 -2.07 -18.66 24.28
C HIS A 289 -2.75 -17.28 24.41
N ASP A 290 -3.09 -16.61 23.29
CA ASP A 290 -3.91 -15.38 23.19
C ASP A 290 -5.29 -15.64 22.55
N THR A 291 -5.91 -16.79 22.84
CA THR A 291 -7.14 -17.26 22.15
C THR A 291 -8.37 -16.37 22.38
N THR A 292 -8.42 -15.56 23.43
CA THR A 292 -9.61 -14.74 23.73
C THR A 292 -9.68 -13.49 22.86
N ARG A 293 -8.65 -12.64 22.86
CA ARG A 293 -8.65 -11.36 22.12
C ARG A 293 -8.62 -11.54 20.59
N LYS A 294 -8.00 -12.63 20.12
CA LYS A 294 -7.92 -12.98 18.68
C LYS A 294 -9.21 -13.59 18.14
N ASN A 295 -9.87 -14.44 18.93
CA ASN A 295 -11.24 -14.85 18.64
C ASN A 295 -12.18 -13.64 18.69
N GLU A 296 -12.00 -12.71 19.63
CA GLU A 296 -12.80 -11.48 19.70
C GLU A 296 -12.68 -10.64 18.41
N ILE A 297 -11.48 -10.35 17.91
CA ILE A 297 -11.30 -9.55 16.68
C ILE A 297 -11.85 -10.27 15.45
N LYS A 298 -11.57 -11.57 15.28
CA LYS A 298 -12.13 -12.36 14.17
C LYS A 298 -13.66 -12.46 14.25
N ASN A 299 -14.19 -12.70 15.45
CA ASN A 299 -15.63 -12.72 15.70
C ASN A 299 -16.25 -11.36 15.36
N ILE A 300 -15.59 -10.24 15.68
CA ILE A 300 -16.08 -8.91 15.35
C ILE A 300 -16.09 -8.68 13.84
N GLN A 301 -15.04 -9.08 13.12
CA GLN A 301 -15.02 -9.00 11.65
C GLN A 301 -16.12 -9.86 11.01
N GLU A 302 -16.31 -11.08 11.48
CA GLU A 302 -17.38 -11.97 11.00
C GLU A 302 -18.77 -11.42 11.34
N THR A 303 -18.94 -10.88 12.55
CA THR A 303 -20.17 -10.23 13.00
C THR A 303 -20.49 -9.01 12.14
N LEU A 304 -19.51 -8.14 11.86
CA LEU A 304 -19.69 -6.98 10.98
C LEU A 304 -20.08 -7.39 9.56
N LYS A 305 -19.43 -8.42 8.99
CA LYS A 305 -19.77 -8.95 7.66
C LYS A 305 -21.17 -9.55 7.62
N GLN A 306 -21.55 -10.32 8.64
CA GLN A 306 -22.89 -10.89 8.72
C GLN A 306 -23.96 -9.81 8.89
N LEU A 307 -23.72 -8.83 9.76
CA LEU A 307 -24.64 -7.71 9.99
C LEU A 307 -24.80 -6.85 8.73
N HIS A 308 -23.70 -6.53 8.06
CA HIS A 308 -23.69 -5.84 6.76
C HIS A 308 -24.50 -6.60 5.70
N GLY A 309 -24.24 -7.91 5.55
CA GLY A 309 -24.98 -8.77 4.63
C GLY A 309 -26.49 -8.76 4.92
N ASN A 310 -26.88 -8.87 6.18
CA ASN A 310 -28.29 -8.80 6.60
C ASN A 310 -28.91 -7.44 6.24
N ILE A 311 -28.21 -6.33 6.52
CA ILE A 311 -28.68 -4.98 6.16
C ILE A 311 -28.92 -4.88 4.65
N CYS A 312 -28.01 -5.40 3.81
CA CYS A 312 -28.18 -5.42 2.35
C CYS A 312 -29.44 -6.19 1.92
N ILE A 313 -29.71 -7.37 2.50
CA ILE A 313 -30.91 -8.17 2.20
C ILE A 313 -32.20 -7.40 2.53
N PHE A 314 -32.25 -6.78 3.70
CA PHE A 314 -33.42 -6.01 4.12
C PHE A 314 -33.60 -4.74 3.29
N LEU A 315 -32.50 -4.06 2.94
CA LEU A 315 -32.51 -2.88 2.09
C LEU A 315 -33.06 -3.21 0.70
N HIS A 316 -32.61 -4.31 0.08
CA HIS A 316 -33.15 -4.74 -1.20
C HIS A 316 -34.67 -4.96 -1.15
N SER A 317 -35.17 -5.53 -0.05
CA SER A 317 -36.61 -5.74 0.13
C SER A 317 -37.39 -4.44 0.30
N ILE A 318 -36.80 -3.44 0.97
CA ILE A 318 -37.36 -2.09 1.10
C ILE A 318 -37.41 -1.37 -0.24
N GLU A 319 -36.33 -1.43 -1.04
CA GLU A 319 -36.29 -0.82 -2.38
C GLU A 319 -37.42 -1.35 -3.28
N GLN A 320 -37.70 -2.65 -3.17
CA GLN A 320 -38.80 -3.27 -3.90
C GLN A 320 -40.17 -2.80 -3.40
N LEU A 321 -40.37 -2.64 -2.08
CA LEU A 321 -41.61 -2.06 -1.55
C LEU A 321 -41.83 -0.61 -2.02
N ILE A 322 -40.76 0.17 -2.18
CA ILE A 322 -40.84 1.51 -2.76
C ILE A 322 -41.28 1.43 -4.23
N ALA A 323 -40.72 0.51 -5.00
CA ALA A 323 -41.12 0.26 -6.38
C ALA A 323 -42.59 -0.17 -6.50
N ASP A 324 -43.09 -0.94 -5.52
CA ASP A 324 -44.48 -1.38 -5.42
C ASP A 324 -45.43 -0.30 -4.85
N ASN A 325 -44.97 0.95 -4.69
CA ASN A 325 -45.70 2.10 -4.13
C ASN A 325 -46.11 1.98 -2.64
N GLU A 326 -45.53 1.06 -1.88
CA GLU A 326 -45.75 0.90 -0.43
C GLU A 326 -44.80 1.79 0.39
N THR A 327 -44.74 3.07 0.03
CA THR A 327 -43.76 4.04 0.55
C THR A 327 -43.85 4.25 2.06
N THR A 328 -45.06 4.25 2.63
CA THR A 328 -45.27 4.45 4.08
C THR A 328 -44.72 3.30 4.93
N LEU A 329 -44.90 2.06 4.45
CA LEU A 329 -44.34 0.86 5.07
C LEU A 329 -42.82 0.86 4.89
N ALA A 330 -42.33 1.09 3.68
CA ALA A 330 -40.90 1.17 3.37
C ALA A 330 -40.17 2.21 4.24
N ASP A 331 -40.72 3.40 4.39
CA ASP A 331 -40.20 4.47 5.28
C ASP A 331 -40.10 4.02 6.74
N THR A 332 -41.08 3.24 7.20
CA THR A 332 -41.09 2.74 8.58
C THR A 332 -40.03 1.66 8.78
N LEU A 333 -39.84 0.78 7.79
CA LEU A 333 -38.79 -0.24 7.78
C LEU A 333 -37.40 0.39 7.68
N GLN A 334 -37.19 1.41 6.83
CA GLN A 334 -35.92 2.14 6.75
C GLN A 334 -35.53 2.74 8.09
N ARG A 335 -36.44 3.48 8.72
CA ARG A 335 -36.19 4.07 10.05
C ARG A 335 -35.90 3.01 11.11
N HIS A 336 -36.54 1.85 11.01
CA HIS A 336 -36.27 0.77 11.94
C HIS A 336 -34.88 0.18 11.72
N LEU A 337 -34.53 -0.16 10.47
CA LEU A 337 -33.24 -0.74 10.10
C LEU A 337 -32.05 0.15 10.48
N ILE A 338 -32.19 1.47 10.31
CA ILE A 338 -31.19 2.44 10.77
C ILE A 338 -31.02 2.39 12.29
N ARG A 339 -32.13 2.37 13.04
CA ARG A 339 -32.14 2.41 14.51
C ARG A 339 -31.83 1.06 15.17
N SER A 340 -31.89 -0.04 14.42
CA SER A 340 -31.50 -1.36 14.87
C SER A 340 -30.13 -1.71 14.31
N LEU A 341 -30.07 -2.45 13.19
CA LEU A 341 -28.86 -3.08 12.71
C LEU A 341 -27.76 -2.09 12.31
N CYS A 342 -28.09 -0.94 11.71
CA CYS A 342 -27.06 0.07 11.40
C CYS A 342 -26.50 0.71 12.67
N THR A 343 -27.35 0.93 13.69
CA THR A 343 -26.91 1.43 15.00
C THR A 343 -26.05 0.40 15.71
N ASP A 344 -26.44 -0.89 15.70
CA ASP A 344 -25.66 -1.98 16.25
C ASP A 344 -24.27 -2.07 15.59
N MET A 345 -24.22 -1.93 14.26
CA MET A 345 -22.97 -1.95 13.50
C MET A 345 -22.06 -0.76 13.86
N CYS A 346 -22.64 0.44 14.00
CA CYS A 346 -21.91 1.63 14.48
C CYS A 346 -21.36 1.42 15.89
N ASP A 347 -22.19 0.89 16.79
CA ASP A 347 -21.80 0.68 18.18
C ASP A 347 -20.70 -0.38 18.30
N ILE A 348 -20.70 -1.44 17.47
CA ILE A 348 -19.61 -2.40 17.38
C ILE A 348 -18.30 -1.68 16.99
N ILE A 349 -18.33 -0.86 15.94
CA ILE A 349 -17.14 -0.11 15.51
C ILE A 349 -16.63 0.80 16.63
N ILE A 350 -17.52 1.51 17.33
CA ILE A 350 -17.15 2.40 18.44
C ILE A 350 -16.55 1.64 19.62
N ARG A 351 -17.17 0.51 20.03
CA ARG A 351 -16.66 -0.31 21.15
C ARG A 351 -15.27 -0.88 20.88
N GLU A 352 -14.91 -1.04 19.62
CA GLU A 352 -13.62 -1.60 19.24
C GLU A 352 -12.48 -0.58 19.19
N ILE A 353 -12.82 0.69 19.01
CA ILE A 353 -11.86 1.78 19.05
C ILE A 353 -11.70 2.31 20.48
N ASP A 354 -12.79 2.33 21.26
CA ASP A 354 -12.79 2.83 22.63
C ASP A 354 -12.94 1.68 23.63
N THR A 355 -11.83 1.28 24.25
CA THR A 355 -11.79 0.27 25.32
C THR A 355 -12.69 0.59 26.51
N SER A 356 -13.02 1.87 26.74
CA SER A 356 -13.96 2.27 27.80
C SER A 356 -15.41 1.94 27.45
N ALA A 357 -15.75 1.90 26.15
CA ALA A 357 -17.06 1.54 25.65
C ALA A 357 -17.28 0.02 25.59
N SER A 358 -16.22 -0.79 25.54
CA SER A 358 -16.30 -2.26 25.47
C SER A 358 -16.97 -2.91 26.71
N THR A 359 -17.06 -2.19 27.84
CA THR A 359 -17.71 -2.67 29.07
C THR A 359 -19.24 -2.50 29.06
N LYS A 360 -19.81 -1.78 28.07
CA LYS A 360 -21.24 -1.50 27.99
C LYS A 360 -21.98 -2.56 27.19
N THR A 361 -22.96 -3.20 27.83
CA THR A 361 -23.88 -4.15 27.20
C THR A 361 -25.06 -3.42 26.55
N GLY A 362 -25.38 -3.73 25.29
CA GLY A 362 -26.52 -3.14 24.57
C GLY A 362 -26.21 -1.82 23.85
N GLN A 363 -27.15 -1.33 23.05
CA GLN A 363 -26.97 -0.15 22.19
C GLN A 363 -26.56 1.12 22.95
N LEU A 364 -25.63 1.87 22.39
CA LEU A 364 -25.18 3.15 22.94
C LEU A 364 -26.20 4.25 22.63
N SER A 365 -26.46 5.12 23.61
CA SER A 365 -27.31 6.29 23.38
C SER A 365 -26.63 7.28 22.44
N ILE A 366 -27.43 8.16 21.82
CA ILE A 366 -26.91 9.19 20.90
C ILE A 366 -25.90 10.12 21.62
N GLU A 367 -26.20 10.47 22.86
CA GLU A 367 -25.34 11.33 23.70
C GLU A 367 -24.04 10.62 24.07
N GLU A 368 -24.10 9.32 24.35
CA GLU A 368 -22.92 8.50 24.65
C GLU A 368 -22.02 8.35 23.42
N ARG A 369 -22.58 8.04 22.25
CA ARG A 369 -21.83 7.99 20.99
C ARG A 369 -21.12 9.32 20.73
N ASN A 370 -21.83 10.44 20.84
CA ASN A 370 -21.24 11.77 20.63
C ASN A 370 -20.08 12.04 21.60
N LYS A 371 -20.25 11.72 22.89
CA LYS A 371 -19.19 11.90 23.90
C LYS A 371 -17.95 11.05 23.61
N ILE A 372 -18.13 9.82 23.14
CA ILE A 372 -17.03 8.92 22.79
C ILE A 372 -16.31 9.44 21.54
N ILE A 373 -17.06 9.73 20.47
CA ILE A 373 -16.52 10.18 19.18
C ILE A 373 -15.67 11.45 19.35
N GLN A 374 -16.08 12.40 20.18
CA GLN A 374 -15.31 13.63 20.44
C GLN A 374 -13.92 13.38 21.04
N LYS A 375 -13.73 12.26 21.76
CA LYS A 375 -12.45 11.88 22.37
C LYS A 375 -11.51 11.12 21.43
N LEU A 376 -12.02 10.62 20.31
CA LEU A 376 -11.24 9.83 19.36
C LEU A 376 -10.28 10.70 18.54
N PRO A 377 -9.21 10.13 17.95
CA PRO A 377 -8.33 10.83 17.00
C PRO A 377 -9.09 11.40 15.80
N GLU A 378 -8.52 12.42 15.15
CA GLU A 378 -9.18 13.14 14.05
C GLU A 378 -9.60 12.22 12.89
N SER A 379 -8.76 11.25 12.53
CA SER A 379 -9.04 10.25 11.50
C SER A 379 -10.33 9.45 11.79
N SER A 380 -10.46 8.87 12.97
CA SER A 380 -11.64 8.09 13.38
C SER A 380 -12.86 8.99 13.65
N ARG A 381 -12.64 10.17 14.24
CA ARG A 381 -13.69 11.14 14.58
C ARG A 381 -14.45 11.63 13.35
N ASN A 382 -13.74 11.90 12.26
CA ASN A 382 -14.32 12.41 11.02
C ASN A 382 -15.28 11.40 10.38
N HIS A 383 -14.93 10.11 10.40
CA HIS A 383 -15.77 9.04 9.85
C HIS A 383 -16.97 8.76 10.77
N LEU A 384 -16.74 8.59 12.07
CA LEU A 384 -17.80 8.24 13.02
C LEU A 384 -18.80 9.37 13.28
N SER A 385 -18.39 10.64 13.21
CA SER A 385 -19.34 11.77 13.29
C SER A 385 -20.36 11.71 12.14
N LYS A 386 -19.90 11.45 10.92
CA LYS A 386 -20.76 11.30 9.74
C LYS A 386 -21.71 10.10 9.89
N VAL A 387 -21.21 8.96 10.38
CA VAL A 387 -22.06 7.80 10.67
C VAL A 387 -23.13 8.17 11.69
N ASN A 388 -22.74 8.77 12.82
CA ASN A 388 -23.65 9.12 13.91
C ASN A 388 -24.75 10.10 13.49
N GLU A 389 -24.43 11.06 12.61
CA GLU A 389 -25.42 11.94 11.99
C GLU A 389 -26.41 11.16 11.11
N SER A 390 -25.92 10.23 10.28
CA SER A 390 -26.78 9.44 9.39
C SER A 390 -27.72 8.50 10.12
N LEU A 391 -27.40 8.08 11.36
CA LEU A 391 -28.30 7.26 12.18
C LEU A 391 -29.61 7.98 12.57
N ASN A 392 -29.67 9.31 12.43
CA ASN A 392 -30.91 10.09 12.58
C ASN A 392 -31.62 10.36 11.24
N GLY A 393 -31.04 9.90 10.14
CA GLY A 393 -31.55 10.07 8.79
C GLY A 393 -32.75 9.18 8.47
N LYS A 394 -33.14 9.21 7.19
CA LYS A 394 -34.25 8.41 6.64
C LYS A 394 -33.82 7.45 5.54
N ASN A 395 -32.55 7.51 5.10
CA ASN A 395 -32.04 6.73 3.98
C ASN A 395 -31.00 5.73 4.50
N VAL A 396 -31.31 4.44 4.35
CA VAL A 396 -30.44 3.34 4.79
C VAL A 396 -29.18 3.27 3.93
N GLU A 397 -29.30 3.44 2.61
CA GLU A 397 -28.19 3.35 1.65
C GLU A 397 -27.07 4.35 2.02
N THR A 398 -27.44 5.60 2.31
CA THR A 398 -26.45 6.62 2.70
C THR A 398 -25.81 6.33 4.05
N THR A 399 -26.55 5.72 4.97
CA THR A 399 -26.04 5.29 6.29
C THR A 399 -25.09 4.10 6.12
N LEU A 400 -25.43 3.16 5.23
CA LEU A 400 -24.66 1.96 4.96
C LEU A 400 -23.30 2.30 4.32
N THR A 401 -23.26 3.18 3.32
CA THR A 401 -21.99 3.64 2.72
C THR A 401 -21.07 4.28 3.76
N ARG A 402 -21.62 5.12 4.66
CA ARG A 402 -20.82 5.72 5.73
C ARG A 402 -20.28 4.68 6.72
N LEU A 403 -21.03 3.62 6.98
CA LEU A 403 -20.60 2.49 7.81
C LEU A 403 -19.52 1.65 7.13
N GLU A 404 -19.64 1.42 5.82
CA GLU A 404 -18.62 0.75 4.99
C GLU A 404 -17.30 1.54 5.02
N ASP A 405 -17.36 2.86 4.80
CA ASP A 405 -16.20 3.74 4.88
C ASP A 405 -15.55 3.71 6.27
N ALA A 406 -16.35 3.81 7.34
CA ALA A 406 -15.84 3.78 8.71
C ALA A 406 -15.21 2.42 9.07
N ALA A 407 -15.80 1.30 8.63
CA ALA A 407 -15.24 -0.03 8.85
C ALA A 407 -13.90 -0.22 8.10
N SER A 408 -13.80 0.28 6.88
CA SER A 408 -12.58 0.21 6.06
C SER A 408 -11.47 1.08 6.65
N GLU A 409 -11.74 2.36 6.92
CA GLU A 409 -10.72 3.32 7.34
C GLU A 409 -10.25 3.10 8.78
N ILE A 410 -11.13 2.63 9.66
CA ILE A 410 -10.79 2.51 11.09
C ILE A 410 -10.38 1.09 11.48
N LEU A 411 -11.13 0.08 11.00
CA LEU A 411 -10.91 -1.32 11.38
C LEU A 411 -10.20 -2.13 10.28
N GLN A 412 -9.93 -1.53 9.11
CA GLN A 412 -9.37 -2.22 7.94
C GLN A 412 -10.24 -3.41 7.49
N VAL A 413 -11.56 -3.32 7.74
CA VAL A 413 -12.53 -4.34 7.35
C VAL A 413 -13.21 -3.94 6.05
N ILE A 414 -12.97 -4.71 5.00
CA ILE A 414 -13.63 -4.52 3.71
C ILE A 414 -14.99 -5.21 3.74
N LEU A 415 -16.04 -4.40 3.70
CA LEU A 415 -17.42 -4.85 3.55
C LEU A 415 -17.82 -4.79 2.07
N LYS A 416 -18.20 -5.93 1.49
CA LYS A 416 -18.62 -6.04 0.10
C LYS A 416 -20.08 -6.46 0.05
N ARG A 417 -20.85 -5.84 -0.85
CA ARG A 417 -22.23 -6.28 -1.09
C ARG A 417 -22.26 -7.76 -1.47
N PRO A 418 -23.20 -8.54 -0.91
CA PRO A 418 -23.31 -9.96 -1.20
C PRO A 418 -23.60 -10.16 -2.69
N ASN A 419 -22.93 -11.14 -3.31
CA ASN A 419 -23.29 -11.61 -4.64
C ASN A 419 -24.55 -12.50 -4.58
N LYS A 420 -25.13 -12.83 -5.73
CA LYS A 420 -26.36 -13.66 -5.83
C LYS A 420 -26.28 -15.01 -5.10
N LYS A 421 -25.10 -15.62 -4.97
CA LYS A 421 -24.93 -16.88 -4.23
C LYS A 421 -24.99 -16.61 -2.73
N THR A 422 -24.16 -15.68 -2.24
CA THR A 422 -24.13 -15.29 -0.83
C THR A 422 -25.45 -14.71 -0.35
N GLU A 423 -26.19 -13.98 -1.20
CA GLU A 423 -27.54 -13.51 -0.88
C GLU A 423 -28.50 -14.66 -0.61
N LYS A 424 -28.49 -15.70 -1.47
CA LYS A 424 -29.31 -16.90 -1.27
C LYS A 424 -28.96 -17.60 0.03
N ASP A 425 -27.67 -17.76 0.32
CA ASP A 425 -27.19 -18.41 1.54
C ASP A 425 -27.61 -17.62 2.79
N LEU A 426 -27.47 -16.28 2.79
CA LEU A 426 -27.93 -15.41 3.87
C LEU A 426 -29.44 -15.43 4.05
N ILE A 427 -30.22 -15.40 2.97
CA ILE A 427 -31.68 -15.49 3.04
C ILE A 427 -32.11 -16.83 3.65
N LEU A 428 -31.43 -17.93 3.30
CA LEU A 428 -31.69 -19.23 3.89
C LEU A 428 -31.33 -19.24 5.39
N ASP A 429 -30.16 -18.72 5.78
CA ASP A 429 -29.73 -18.62 7.18
C ASP A 429 -30.72 -17.80 8.03
N ILE A 430 -31.12 -16.60 7.57
CA ILE A 430 -32.09 -15.77 8.28
C ILE A 430 -33.43 -16.50 8.40
N ARG A 431 -33.89 -17.18 7.34
CA ARG A 431 -35.16 -17.91 7.36
C ARG A 431 -35.14 -19.05 8.37
N GLU A 432 -34.09 -19.85 8.40
CA GLU A 432 -33.98 -20.96 9.35
C GLU A 432 -33.91 -20.45 10.79
N LYS A 433 -33.15 -19.36 11.05
CA LYS A 433 -33.13 -18.71 12.37
C LYS A 433 -34.49 -18.18 12.82
N LEU A 434 -35.28 -17.61 11.90
CA LEU A 434 -36.64 -17.17 12.19
C LEU A 434 -37.57 -18.36 12.51
N LYS A 435 -37.41 -19.49 11.81
CA LYS A 435 -38.17 -20.72 12.08
C LYS A 435 -37.79 -21.34 13.41
N GLU A 436 -36.50 -21.48 13.70
CA GLU A 436 -35.98 -21.97 14.98
C GLU A 436 -36.55 -21.13 16.13
N LYS A 437 -36.44 -19.80 16.04
CA LYS A 437 -37.00 -18.90 17.03
C LYS A 437 -38.52 -19.07 17.20
N LEU A 438 -39.26 -19.25 16.10
CA LEU A 438 -40.70 -19.47 16.15
C LEU A 438 -41.06 -20.81 16.80
N THR A 439 -40.28 -21.87 16.57
CA THR A 439 -40.50 -23.22 17.13
C THR A 439 -40.52 -23.22 18.66
N ASP A 440 -39.68 -22.42 19.29
CA ASP A 440 -39.59 -22.39 20.76
C ASP A 440 -40.41 -21.27 21.39
N GLU A 441 -40.88 -20.30 20.60
CA GLU A 441 -41.59 -19.12 21.08
C GLU A 441 -42.97 -19.46 21.68
N GLN A 442 -43.30 -18.83 22.80
CA GLN A 442 -44.58 -19.00 23.50
C GLN A 442 -45.36 -17.68 23.61
N ASP A 443 -44.67 -16.54 23.51
CA ASP A 443 -45.34 -15.24 23.57
C ASP A 443 -46.22 -15.01 22.33
N PRO A 444 -47.54 -14.81 22.49
CA PRO A 444 -48.45 -14.61 21.37
C PRO A 444 -48.04 -13.46 20.44
N ALA A 445 -47.54 -12.36 20.98
CA ALA A 445 -47.15 -11.20 20.19
C ALA A 445 -45.94 -11.52 19.30
N MET A 446 -44.92 -12.17 19.86
CA MET A 446 -43.75 -12.61 19.12
C MET A 446 -44.06 -13.73 18.12
N ILE A 447 -44.93 -14.70 18.47
CA ILE A 447 -45.41 -15.73 17.54
C ILE A 447 -46.05 -15.07 16.30
N LEU A 448 -46.96 -14.10 16.51
CA LEU A 448 -47.61 -13.39 15.42
C LEU A 448 -46.58 -12.60 14.58
N HIS A 449 -45.64 -11.92 15.23
CA HIS A 449 -44.61 -11.14 14.55
C HIS A 449 -43.70 -11.99 13.65
N LEU A 450 -43.17 -13.10 14.19
CA LEU A 450 -42.32 -14.04 13.44
C LEU A 450 -43.09 -14.71 12.30
N THR A 451 -44.34 -15.11 12.56
CA THR A 451 -45.22 -15.70 11.55
C THR A 451 -45.46 -14.75 10.38
N ILE A 452 -45.76 -13.48 10.65
CA ILE A 452 -45.97 -12.47 9.60
C ILE A 452 -44.70 -12.24 8.78
N THR A 453 -43.54 -12.23 9.43
CA THR A 453 -42.25 -12.08 8.74
C THR A 453 -41.99 -13.26 7.79
N LEU A 454 -42.30 -14.48 8.22
CA LEU A 454 -42.19 -15.70 7.39
C LEU A 454 -43.23 -15.76 6.28
N LEU A 455 -44.46 -15.28 6.52
CA LEU A 455 -45.50 -15.15 5.49
C LEU A 455 -45.12 -14.10 4.45
N PHE A 456 -44.55 -12.97 4.88
CA PHE A 456 -44.01 -11.96 3.96
C PHE A 456 -42.96 -12.58 3.03
N TYR A 457 -42.04 -13.37 3.57
CA TYR A 457 -41.07 -14.12 2.78
C TYR A 457 -41.71 -15.07 1.76
N ALA A 458 -42.75 -15.80 2.17
CA ALA A 458 -43.43 -16.77 1.30
C ALA A 458 -44.19 -16.09 0.15
N VAL A 459 -44.90 -14.98 0.43
CA VAL A 459 -45.67 -14.23 -0.57
C VAL A 459 -44.78 -13.47 -1.54
N ASN A 460 -43.69 -12.86 -1.06
CA ASN A 460 -42.92 -11.87 -1.82
C ASN A 460 -41.65 -12.47 -2.43
N ASN A 461 -41.74 -13.67 -3.01
CA ASN A 461 -40.65 -14.31 -3.76
C ASN A 461 -39.33 -14.45 -2.98
N GLY A 462 -39.41 -14.69 -1.67
CA GLY A 462 -38.23 -14.90 -0.83
C GLY A 462 -37.57 -13.63 -0.29
N ARG A 463 -38.22 -12.47 -0.40
CA ARG A 463 -37.78 -11.20 0.20
C ARG A 463 -37.99 -11.21 1.71
N LEU A 464 -37.02 -10.73 2.48
CA LEU A 464 -37.08 -10.69 3.94
C LEU A 464 -37.17 -9.25 4.43
N ILE A 465 -37.89 -9.03 5.54
CA ILE A 465 -38.02 -7.72 6.16
C ILE A 465 -37.51 -7.75 7.59
N HIS A 466 -36.91 -6.65 8.00
CA HIS A 466 -36.59 -6.37 9.40
C HIS A 466 -37.56 -5.30 9.90
N ALA A 467 -38.57 -5.73 10.65
CA ALA A 467 -39.73 -4.92 11.00
C ALA A 467 -39.91 -4.85 12.52
N PRO A 468 -40.32 -3.71 13.09
CA PRO A 468 -40.63 -3.63 14.51
C PRO A 468 -42.03 -4.23 14.79
N GLY A 469 -42.29 -4.73 16.00
CA GLY A 469 -43.60 -5.32 16.35
C GLY A 469 -44.81 -4.41 16.05
N LYS A 470 -44.65 -3.09 16.20
CA LYS A 470 -45.70 -2.10 15.89
C LYS A 470 -46.14 -2.04 14.43
N THR A 471 -45.36 -2.58 13.49
CA THR A 471 -45.76 -2.64 12.07
C THR A 471 -46.57 -3.89 11.74
N VAL A 472 -46.76 -4.81 12.69
CA VAL A 472 -47.57 -6.03 12.50
C VAL A 472 -48.96 -5.73 11.90
N PRO A 473 -49.76 -4.79 12.41
CA PRO A 473 -51.06 -4.45 11.81
C PRO A 473 -50.96 -3.99 10.35
N THR A 474 -49.95 -3.17 10.04
CA THR A 474 -49.69 -2.68 8.68
C THR A 474 -49.27 -3.82 7.75
N LEU A 475 -48.45 -4.76 8.25
CA LEU A 475 -48.02 -5.94 7.51
C LEU A 475 -49.18 -6.92 7.27
N ILE A 476 -50.07 -7.13 8.25
CA ILE A 476 -51.30 -7.94 8.03
C ILE A 476 -52.14 -7.30 6.93
N LYS A 477 -52.35 -5.97 6.97
CA LYS A 477 -53.09 -5.24 5.93
C LYS A 477 -52.42 -5.34 4.55
N PHE A 478 -51.09 -5.37 4.51
CA PHE A 478 -50.35 -5.55 3.26
C PHE A 478 -50.52 -6.97 2.71
N LEU A 479 -50.36 -7.99 3.57
CA LEU A 479 -50.45 -9.40 3.19
C LEU A 479 -51.89 -9.85 2.90
N SER A 480 -52.91 -9.20 3.46
CA SER A 480 -54.31 -9.57 3.23
C SER A 480 -54.75 -9.39 1.77
N LYS A 481 -53.99 -8.62 0.99
CA LYS A 481 -54.19 -8.48 -0.47
C LYS A 481 -53.93 -9.78 -1.23
N THR A 482 -53.13 -10.69 -0.66
CA THR A 482 -52.65 -11.91 -1.33
C THR A 482 -52.99 -13.19 -0.57
N LEU A 483 -53.18 -13.10 0.75
CA LEU A 483 -53.49 -14.26 1.59
C LEU A 483 -54.97 -14.69 1.48
N PRO A 484 -55.27 -16.00 1.58
CA PRO A 484 -56.63 -16.52 1.71
C PRO A 484 -57.44 -15.94 2.88
N ASN A 485 -58.75 -15.81 2.70
CA ASN A 485 -59.67 -15.23 3.70
C ASN A 485 -59.63 -15.92 5.06
N ASN A 486 -59.52 -17.25 5.09
CA ASN A 486 -59.42 -18.02 6.34
C ASN A 486 -58.14 -17.66 7.11
N ILE A 487 -57.02 -17.49 6.41
CA ILE A 487 -55.73 -17.11 7.02
C ILE A 487 -55.81 -15.66 7.51
N ASN A 488 -56.37 -14.75 6.70
CA ASN A 488 -56.57 -13.35 7.09
C ASN A 488 -57.40 -13.22 8.38
N GLN A 489 -58.51 -13.95 8.48
CA GLN A 489 -59.35 -13.95 9.67
C GLN A 489 -58.58 -14.41 10.91
N ARG A 490 -57.80 -15.50 10.80
CA ARG A 490 -56.99 -16.02 11.91
C ARG A 490 -55.89 -15.06 12.35
N LEU A 491 -55.24 -14.37 11.41
CA LEU A 491 -54.24 -13.35 11.73
C LEU A 491 -54.86 -12.15 12.45
N HIS A 492 -56.05 -11.72 12.04
CA HIS A 492 -56.78 -10.64 12.73
C HIS A 492 -57.27 -11.06 14.13
N GLU A 493 -57.80 -12.27 14.31
CA GLU A 493 -58.15 -12.81 15.63
C GLU A 493 -56.94 -12.80 16.58
N MET A 494 -55.77 -13.21 16.09
CA MET A 494 -54.52 -13.20 16.85
C MET A 494 -54.04 -11.77 17.16
N GLN A 495 -54.16 -10.86 16.20
CA GLN A 495 -53.81 -9.46 16.38
C GLN A 495 -54.67 -8.81 17.48
N ASP A 496 -55.98 -9.01 17.44
CA ASP A 496 -56.91 -8.45 18.43
C ASP A 496 -56.61 -8.99 19.83
N PHE A 497 -56.33 -10.29 19.93
CA PHE A 497 -55.91 -10.91 21.18
C PHE A 497 -54.62 -10.29 21.75
N VAL A 498 -53.59 -10.10 20.93
CA VAL A 498 -52.33 -9.46 21.33
C VAL A 498 -52.53 -8.01 21.79
N ILE A 499 -53.38 -7.25 21.08
CA ILE A 499 -53.69 -5.86 21.45
C ILE A 499 -54.44 -5.83 22.80
N GLN A 500 -55.41 -6.73 23.01
CA GLN A 500 -56.14 -6.85 24.27
C GLN A 500 -55.21 -7.20 25.44
N GLN A 501 -54.27 -8.14 25.25
CA GLN A 501 -53.27 -8.47 26.28
C GLN A 501 -52.40 -7.25 26.65
N SER A 502 -51.99 -6.45 25.68
CA SER A 502 -51.14 -5.27 25.91
C SER A 502 -51.85 -4.10 26.62
N THR A 503 -53.18 -4.01 26.52
CA THR A 503 -53.97 -2.88 27.04
C THR A 503 -54.63 -3.14 28.40
N THR A 504 -54.82 -4.39 28.81
CA THR A 504 -55.60 -4.76 30.01
C THR A 504 -54.78 -5.22 31.22
N GLY A 505 -53.44 -5.17 31.18
CA GLY A 505 -52.61 -5.44 32.37
C GLY A 505 -52.82 -6.82 33.00
N GLY A 506 -53.23 -7.82 32.22
CA GLY A 506 -53.34 -9.21 32.67
C GLY A 506 -54.62 -9.58 33.43
N VAL A 507 -55.67 -8.76 33.44
CA VAL A 507 -56.95 -9.12 34.10
C VAL A 507 -58.08 -9.31 33.07
N ALA A 508 -58.19 -10.55 32.56
CA ALA A 508 -59.29 -11.25 31.83
C ALA A 508 -59.97 -10.52 30.62
N SER A 509 -60.27 -11.15 29.48
CA SER A 509 -61.28 -12.21 29.37
C SER A 509 -61.40 -12.88 27.97
N THR A 510 -60.31 -13.04 27.22
CA THR A 510 -60.35 -13.86 25.98
C THR A 510 -59.13 -14.76 25.96
N GLN A 511 -59.21 -15.94 26.60
CA GLN A 511 -58.20 -16.96 26.34
C GLN A 511 -58.38 -17.42 24.89
N LEU A 512 -57.52 -16.93 23.99
CA LEU A 512 -57.40 -17.56 22.68
C LEU A 512 -56.94 -19.00 22.92
N SER A 513 -57.67 -20.00 22.39
CA SER A 513 -57.32 -21.39 22.66
C SER A 513 -55.86 -21.65 22.25
N ASN A 514 -55.14 -22.46 23.03
CA ASN A 514 -53.76 -22.85 22.71
C ASN A 514 -53.69 -23.42 21.28
N GLU A 515 -54.73 -24.11 20.83
CA GLU A 515 -54.88 -24.60 19.46
C GLU A 515 -54.80 -23.50 18.39
N LYS A 516 -55.41 -22.34 18.61
CA LYS A 516 -55.35 -21.20 17.67
C LYS A 516 -53.97 -20.56 17.64
N ILE A 517 -53.33 -20.43 18.79
CA ILE A 517 -51.94 -19.94 18.88
C ILE A 517 -51.00 -20.90 18.15
N GLU A 518 -51.17 -22.19 18.37
CA GLU A 518 -50.38 -23.23 17.72
C GLU A 518 -50.65 -23.30 16.21
N PHE A 519 -51.88 -23.02 15.76
CA PHE A 519 -52.19 -22.87 14.34
C PHE A 519 -51.39 -21.73 13.69
N ILE A 520 -51.34 -20.55 14.31
CA ILE A 520 -50.54 -19.42 13.79
C ILE A 520 -49.05 -19.79 13.73
N LYS A 521 -48.56 -20.48 14.76
CA LYS A 521 -47.19 -20.97 14.80
C LYS A 521 -46.89 -21.97 13.66
N LYS A 522 -47.76 -22.96 13.43
CA LYS A 522 -47.66 -23.90 12.30
C LYS A 522 -47.75 -23.20 10.94
N LEU A 523 -48.60 -22.18 10.83
CA LEU A 523 -48.74 -21.36 9.63
C LEU A 523 -47.40 -20.69 9.25
N GLY A 524 -46.68 -20.13 10.23
CA GLY A 524 -45.36 -19.52 10.01
C GLY A 524 -44.28 -20.53 9.64
N LEU A 525 -44.19 -21.65 10.37
CA LEU A 525 -43.20 -22.70 10.11
C LEU A 525 -43.32 -23.30 8.69
N ASN A 526 -44.55 -23.40 8.19
CA ASN A 526 -44.87 -23.97 6.88
C ASN A 526 -45.26 -22.90 5.84
N ALA A 527 -44.86 -21.64 6.04
CA ALA A 527 -45.32 -20.51 5.22
C ALA A 527 -45.14 -20.71 3.69
N LYS A 528 -44.06 -21.37 3.24
CA LYS A 528 -43.86 -21.68 1.80
C LYS A 528 -44.76 -22.80 1.30
N GLU A 529 -44.94 -23.86 2.08
CA GLU A 529 -45.76 -25.02 1.73
C GLU A 529 -47.25 -24.66 1.70
N ASN A 530 -47.69 -23.87 2.67
CA ASN A 530 -49.04 -23.33 2.78
C ASN A 530 -49.43 -22.38 1.64
N MET A 531 -48.45 -21.82 0.92
CA MET A 531 -48.66 -20.93 -0.22
C MET A 531 -48.51 -21.65 -1.56
N SER A 532 -47.99 -22.89 -1.56
CA SER A 532 -47.89 -23.76 -2.74
C SER A 532 -49.11 -24.67 -2.96
N PHE A 533 -50.10 -24.65 -2.05
CA PHE A 533 -51.32 -25.46 -2.18
C PHE A 533 -52.60 -24.64 -1.94
N THR A 534 -53.38 -24.49 -3.01
CA THR A 534 -54.80 -24.12 -3.00
C THR A 534 -55.69 -25.24 -2.44
N SER A 535 -55.32 -25.83 -1.30
CA SER A 535 -56.14 -26.87 -0.65
C SER A 535 -55.95 -26.91 0.86
N PHE A 536 -56.60 -25.98 1.56
CA PHE A 536 -57.34 -26.39 2.76
C PHE A 536 -58.78 -26.66 2.32
N SER A 537 -58.97 -27.86 1.76
CA SER A 537 -60.31 -28.43 1.66
C SER A 537 -60.76 -28.80 3.08
N ASN A 538 -62.02 -28.46 3.35
CA ASN A 538 -62.88 -28.92 4.43
C ASN A 538 -62.44 -30.24 5.08
N ASP A 539 -62.29 -30.22 6.40
CA ASP A 539 -62.53 -31.32 7.34
C ASP A 539 -62.55 -30.64 8.74
N THR A 540 -63.61 -30.64 9.55
CA THR A 540 -64.77 -31.53 9.65
C THR A 540 -65.96 -30.79 10.27
N ASN A 541 -67.12 -30.84 9.59
CA ASN A 541 -68.39 -31.05 10.26
C ASN A 541 -68.38 -32.48 10.79
N GLU A 542 -68.24 -32.68 12.10
CA GLU A 542 -68.77 -33.88 12.75
C GLU A 542 -69.46 -33.47 14.05
N THR A 543 -70.78 -33.47 13.97
CA THR A 543 -71.67 -33.69 15.11
C THR A 543 -71.50 -35.11 15.64
N SER A 544 -71.17 -35.25 16.92
CA SER A 544 -71.71 -36.23 17.85
C SER A 544 -71.52 -35.73 19.28
#